data_AF-A4TUW6-F1
#
_entry.id   AF-A4TUW6-F1
#
_cell.length_a   1.000
_cell.length_b   1.000
_cell.length_c   1.000
_cell.angle_alpha   90.00
_cell.angle_beta   90.00
_cell.angle_gamma   90.00
#
_symmetry.space_group_name_H-M   'P 1'
#
loop_
_entity.id
_entity.type
_entity.pdbx_description
1 polymer ?
#
loop_
_entity_poly.entity_id
_entity_poly.type
_entity_poly.pdbx_seq_one_letter_code
_entity_poly.pdbx_strand_id
1 'polypeptide(L)'
;MRCSAPWLELNISAPDNRVSACCYYAGATDTYAALSERNESLATTWNQPHLTELRRAHDGRGDGPMVPGCADCALFKSILNQSQVYADLDALAAAPDLSPRQRANARLAALEFAQGRHEATATPLRIYLNFGFRCNLTCAHCMQVARRRKDEDQITYDLVRRWWNDLPAALDLTLIGGEPLAVPSAVRVLREFIADPAMAPVRLTLMTNGTLVHKHMRTLLDKERLSFAISIDSVGAGYETIRRGGDWTVLRDNLLAIRRTMRQSRPHWTLATNAHISRTGILHLADYARFHVDNDIATYFHQLWRFRGVEENDYRENVLAYAHLLDDIADWRQRFHEAETIFADAGRVANAEELATVRQTLETLERTSPRRRHDQESPVASFAGAALGDALVAHGPHPPALEQAASGLSFDCADIFQGCHLDVPLDAEAASADFVIRAQWRALTDNRTEMPCILASGGHSYFHLLDWRETNDNGCLTKEMVLRPRADAPQPPTFLRVMLSAAAVERRNRLPDRIEIFRRMPTRSTPSGA
;
A
#
# COMPACT_ATOMS: atom_id res chain seq x y z
N MET A 1 -2.42 18.28 -19.59
CA MET A 1 -1.30 17.50 -19.01
C MET A 1 -1.13 16.22 -19.83
N ARG A 2 0.09 15.92 -20.31
CA ARG A 2 0.36 14.80 -21.23
C ARG A 2 1.13 13.69 -20.50
N CYS A 3 0.49 12.54 -20.28
CA CYS A 3 1.09 11.38 -19.63
C CYS A 3 1.45 10.32 -20.67
N SER A 4 2.65 9.74 -20.63
CA SER A 4 3.06 8.67 -21.56
C SER A 4 2.66 7.25 -21.10
N ALA A 5 2.21 7.07 -19.85
CA ALA A 5 1.83 5.76 -19.31
C ALA A 5 0.83 4.98 -20.21
N PRO A 6 -0.22 5.60 -20.80
CA PRO A 6 -1.15 4.90 -21.70
C PRO A 6 -0.55 4.32 -22.99
N TRP A 7 0.67 4.73 -23.38
CA TRP A 7 1.43 4.15 -24.51
C TRP A 7 2.58 3.26 -24.05
N LEU A 8 2.79 3.15 -22.73
CA LEU A 8 3.96 2.49 -22.16
C LEU A 8 3.60 1.21 -21.39
N GLU A 9 2.65 1.29 -20.46
CA GLU A 9 2.45 0.28 -19.43
C GLU A 9 1.07 -0.37 -19.52
N LEU A 10 1.02 -1.69 -19.39
CA LEU A 10 -0.21 -2.45 -19.20
C LEU A 10 -0.19 -3.07 -17.80
N ASN A 11 -1.18 -2.73 -16.99
CA ASN A 11 -1.36 -3.20 -15.62
C ASN A 11 -2.61 -4.06 -15.54
N ILE A 12 -2.46 -5.31 -15.10
CA ILE A 12 -3.55 -6.27 -14.95
C ILE A 12 -3.58 -6.76 -13.52
N SER A 13 -4.75 -6.64 -12.89
CA SER A 13 -5.00 -7.11 -11.54
C SER A 13 -6.23 -7.99 -11.53
N ALA A 14 -6.02 -9.31 -11.39
CA ALA A 14 -7.10 -10.24 -11.17
C ALA A 14 -7.90 -9.94 -9.88
N PRO A 15 -7.27 -9.70 -8.71
CA PRO A 15 -8.03 -9.48 -7.46
C PRO A 15 -8.74 -8.12 -7.39
N ASP A 16 -8.38 -7.17 -8.26
CA ASP A 16 -9.11 -5.90 -8.41
C ASP A 16 -9.99 -5.91 -9.67
N ASN A 17 -10.11 -7.05 -10.35
CA ASN A 17 -10.83 -7.25 -11.61
C ASN A 17 -10.58 -6.13 -12.65
N ARG A 18 -9.31 -5.77 -12.86
CA ARG A 18 -8.93 -4.52 -13.53
C ARG A 18 -7.86 -4.69 -14.59
N VAL A 19 -8.01 -3.95 -15.69
CA VAL A 19 -7.03 -3.72 -16.76
C VAL A 19 -6.85 -2.21 -16.94
N SER A 20 -5.63 -1.69 -16.81
CA SER A 20 -5.35 -0.25 -16.85
C SER A 20 -3.94 0.09 -17.32
N ALA A 21 -3.66 1.37 -17.56
CA ALA A 21 -2.33 1.82 -17.98
C ALA A 21 -1.37 2.16 -16.82
N CYS A 22 -1.85 2.21 -15.58
CA CYS A 22 -1.07 2.65 -14.43
C CYS A 22 -1.73 2.17 -13.14
N CYS A 23 -0.95 1.82 -12.11
CA CYS A 23 -1.47 1.39 -10.82
C CYS A 23 -2.17 2.53 -10.03
N TYR A 24 -1.79 3.79 -10.26
CA TYR A 24 -2.38 4.97 -9.59
C TYR A 24 -3.72 5.42 -10.16
N TYR A 25 -4.11 4.94 -11.36
CA TYR A 25 -5.37 5.33 -11.97
C TYR A 25 -6.55 4.89 -11.11
N ALA A 26 -7.48 5.79 -10.82
CA ALA A 26 -8.60 5.55 -9.89
C ALA A 26 -9.99 5.62 -10.57
N GLY A 27 -10.03 5.63 -11.90
CA GLY A 27 -11.27 5.72 -12.68
C GLY A 27 -11.79 4.36 -13.15
N ALA A 28 -12.82 4.39 -14.01
CA ALA A 28 -13.37 3.20 -14.63
C ALA A 28 -12.33 2.51 -15.53
N THR A 29 -12.29 1.18 -15.47
CA THR A 29 -11.34 0.33 -16.19
C THR A 29 -12.04 -0.83 -16.86
N ASP A 30 -11.44 -1.36 -17.92
CA ASP A 30 -11.80 -2.67 -18.44
C ASP A 30 -11.53 -3.77 -17.39
N THR A 31 -12.25 -4.89 -17.47
CA THR A 31 -12.22 -5.91 -16.43
C THR A 31 -11.39 -7.13 -16.82
N TYR A 32 -10.68 -7.69 -15.83
CA TYR A 32 -9.91 -8.91 -16.01
C TYR A 32 -10.81 -10.12 -16.30
N ALA A 33 -11.97 -10.23 -15.66
CA ALA A 33 -12.91 -11.33 -15.85
C ALA A 33 -13.35 -11.42 -17.32
N ALA A 34 -13.73 -10.27 -17.92
CA ALA A 34 -14.15 -10.21 -19.31
C ALA A 34 -13.01 -10.56 -20.28
N LEU A 35 -11.78 -10.12 -19.97
CA LEU A 35 -10.57 -10.49 -20.71
C LEU A 35 -10.28 -12.00 -20.62
N SER A 36 -10.42 -12.58 -19.44
CA SER A 36 -10.18 -14.00 -19.17
C SER A 36 -11.18 -14.89 -19.92
N GLU A 37 -12.47 -14.52 -19.89
CA GLU A 37 -13.56 -15.22 -20.58
C GLU A 37 -13.45 -15.14 -22.10
N ARG A 38 -13.19 -13.93 -22.64
CA ARG A 38 -13.16 -13.70 -24.10
C ARG A 38 -11.88 -14.15 -24.77
N ASN A 39 -10.88 -14.61 -24.01
CA ASN A 39 -9.70 -15.25 -24.56
C ASN A 39 -8.91 -14.29 -25.51
N GLU A 40 -8.79 -13.00 -25.12
CA GLU A 40 -8.32 -11.96 -26.03
C GLU A 40 -6.79 -11.93 -26.25
N SER A 41 -6.38 -11.45 -27.43
CA SER A 41 -4.98 -11.20 -27.79
C SER A 41 -4.42 -9.96 -27.07
N LEU A 42 -3.08 -9.83 -26.98
CA LEU A 42 -2.46 -8.66 -26.32
C LEU A 42 -2.85 -7.36 -27.02
N ALA A 43 -2.88 -7.35 -28.35
CA ALA A 43 -3.25 -6.19 -29.14
C ALA A 43 -4.71 -5.76 -28.90
N THR A 44 -5.62 -6.73 -28.74
CA THR A 44 -7.02 -6.47 -28.40
C THR A 44 -7.12 -5.90 -26.98
N THR A 45 -6.47 -6.55 -26.00
CA THR A 45 -6.43 -6.08 -24.61
C THR A 45 -5.88 -4.65 -24.52
N TRP A 46 -4.82 -4.35 -25.28
CA TRP A 46 -4.13 -3.07 -25.27
C TRP A 46 -4.94 -1.92 -25.88
N ASN A 47 -5.99 -2.23 -26.66
CA ASN A 47 -6.85 -1.26 -27.32
C ASN A 47 -8.31 -1.32 -26.85
N GLN A 48 -8.54 -1.88 -25.66
CA GLN A 48 -9.85 -1.84 -25.02
C GLN A 48 -10.35 -0.40 -24.78
N PRO A 49 -11.68 -0.19 -24.69
CA PRO A 49 -12.27 1.15 -24.66
C PRO A 49 -11.67 2.11 -23.63
N HIS A 50 -11.44 1.68 -22.39
CA HIS A 50 -10.94 2.58 -21.34
C HIS A 50 -9.47 2.95 -21.54
N LEU A 51 -8.64 2.05 -22.09
CA LEU A 51 -7.25 2.38 -22.45
C LEU A 51 -7.18 3.36 -23.62
N THR A 52 -8.03 3.17 -24.63
CA THR A 52 -8.14 4.08 -25.78
C THR A 52 -8.65 5.46 -25.35
N GLU A 53 -9.62 5.51 -24.42
CA GLU A 53 -10.09 6.76 -23.80
C GLU A 53 -8.99 7.45 -22.99
N LEU A 54 -8.21 6.70 -22.21
CA LEU A 54 -7.06 7.24 -21.48
C LEU A 54 -6.02 7.87 -22.42
N ARG A 55 -5.74 7.25 -23.56
CA ARG A 55 -4.87 7.84 -24.59
C ARG A 55 -5.48 9.12 -25.16
N ARG A 56 -6.78 9.12 -25.47
CA ARG A 56 -7.48 10.33 -25.94
C ARG A 56 -7.37 11.48 -24.95
N ALA A 57 -7.48 11.21 -23.65
CA ALA A 57 -7.35 12.22 -22.60
C ALA A 57 -5.92 12.79 -22.46
N HIS A 58 -4.91 12.07 -22.95
CA HIS A 58 -3.50 12.43 -22.84
C HIS A 58 -2.82 12.65 -24.20
N ASP A 59 -3.57 12.86 -25.28
CA ASP A 59 -3.03 12.99 -26.65
C ASP A 59 -2.36 14.36 -26.93
N GLY A 60 -2.52 15.32 -26.01
CA GLY A 60 -1.92 16.64 -26.09
C GLY A 60 -2.72 17.67 -26.90
N ARG A 61 -3.90 17.32 -27.42
CA ARG A 61 -4.74 18.20 -28.26
C ARG A 61 -5.69 19.08 -27.46
N GLY A 62 -5.96 18.75 -26.19
CA GLY A 62 -6.78 19.56 -25.29
C GLY A 62 -8.30 19.37 -25.44
N ASP A 63 -8.74 18.58 -26.42
CA ASP A 63 -10.17 18.32 -26.72
C ASP A 63 -10.70 17.02 -26.08
N GLY A 64 -9.84 16.28 -25.36
CA GLY A 64 -10.21 15.03 -24.71
C GLY A 64 -11.02 15.26 -23.42
N PRO A 65 -11.98 14.38 -23.08
CA PRO A 65 -12.68 14.46 -21.81
C PRO A 65 -11.68 14.32 -20.66
N MET A 66 -11.84 15.13 -19.61
CA MET A 66 -11.09 14.93 -18.36
C MET A 66 -11.49 13.57 -17.79
N VAL A 67 -10.56 12.62 -17.75
CA VAL A 67 -10.84 11.31 -17.15
C VAL A 67 -10.75 11.46 -15.63
N PRO A 68 -11.85 11.25 -14.88
CA PRO A 68 -11.88 11.50 -13.44
C PRO A 68 -10.79 10.75 -12.66
N GLY A 69 -10.42 9.56 -13.13
CA GLY A 69 -9.39 8.74 -12.50
C GLY A 69 -7.96 9.29 -12.56
N CYS A 70 -7.71 10.31 -13.38
CA CYS A 70 -6.44 11.03 -13.44
C CYS A 70 -6.50 12.40 -12.73
N ALA A 71 -7.70 12.85 -12.32
CA ALA A 71 -7.85 14.06 -11.54
C ALA A 71 -7.14 13.89 -10.20
N ASP A 72 -6.40 14.91 -9.77
CA ASP A 72 -5.68 14.90 -8.48
C ASP A 72 -4.63 13.80 -8.29
N CYS A 73 -4.13 13.19 -9.38
CA CYS A 73 -3.18 12.08 -9.32
C CYS A 73 -1.97 12.38 -8.40
N ALA A 74 -1.79 11.54 -7.38
CA ALA A 74 -0.74 11.68 -6.38
C ALA A 74 0.66 11.69 -7.00
N LEU A 75 0.91 10.88 -8.04
CA LEU A 75 2.18 10.88 -8.77
C LEU A 75 2.49 12.25 -9.39
N PHE A 76 1.48 12.90 -9.98
CA PHE A 76 1.64 14.24 -10.54
C PHE A 76 1.80 15.31 -9.45
N LYS A 77 1.14 15.14 -8.30
CA LYS A 77 1.25 16.05 -7.15
C LYS A 77 2.56 15.92 -6.37
N SER A 78 3.13 14.72 -6.24
CA SER A 78 4.29 14.45 -5.39
C SER A 78 5.62 14.37 -6.14
N ILE A 79 5.64 13.86 -7.38
CA ILE A 79 6.88 13.53 -8.10
C ILE A 79 7.12 14.45 -9.31
N LEU A 80 6.08 15.06 -9.89
CA LEU A 80 6.20 15.84 -11.14
C LEU A 80 6.00 17.35 -10.92
N ASN A 81 6.57 17.90 -9.84
CA ASN A 81 6.54 19.34 -9.57
C ASN A 81 7.37 20.20 -10.55
N GLN A 82 7.87 19.64 -11.66
CA GLN A 82 8.71 20.32 -12.65
C GLN A 82 8.55 19.73 -14.08
N SER A 83 7.41 19.91 -14.74
CA SER A 83 7.29 19.83 -16.21
C SER A 83 7.77 18.54 -16.92
N GLN A 84 7.84 17.39 -16.24
CA GLN A 84 8.30 16.12 -16.83
C GLN A 84 7.14 15.20 -17.25
N VAL A 85 7.35 14.46 -18.34
CA VAL A 85 6.47 13.38 -18.81
C VAL A 85 6.72 12.14 -17.94
N TYR A 86 5.68 11.33 -17.65
CA TYR A 86 5.76 10.11 -16.83
C TYR A 86 7.00 9.23 -17.12
N ALA A 87 7.30 9.03 -18.39
CA ALA A 87 8.55 8.45 -18.87
C ALA A 87 8.89 9.04 -20.25
N ASP A 88 10.19 9.25 -20.49
CA ASP A 88 10.72 9.64 -21.79
C ASP A 88 10.83 8.39 -22.69
N LEU A 89 9.89 8.27 -23.65
CA LEU A 89 9.83 7.13 -24.56
C LEU A 89 10.97 7.15 -25.59
N ASP A 90 11.49 8.32 -25.96
CA ASP A 90 12.61 8.44 -26.90
C ASP A 90 13.90 7.97 -26.22
N ALA A 91 14.12 8.37 -24.96
CA ALA A 91 15.24 7.87 -24.15
C ALA A 91 15.16 6.34 -23.97
N LEU A 92 13.97 5.80 -23.70
CA LEU A 92 13.76 4.35 -23.62
C LEU A 92 14.09 3.66 -24.96
N ALA A 93 13.64 4.20 -26.08
CA ALA A 93 13.92 3.66 -27.41
C ALA A 93 15.41 3.74 -27.81
N ALA A 94 16.14 4.70 -27.24
CA ALA A 94 17.57 4.89 -27.43
C ALA A 94 18.44 3.98 -26.52
N ALA A 95 17.85 3.25 -25.58
CA ALA A 95 18.62 2.40 -24.66
C ALA A 95 19.54 1.42 -25.40
N PRO A 96 20.83 1.29 -25.00
CA PRO A 96 21.83 0.58 -25.79
C PRO A 96 21.61 -0.93 -25.83
N ASP A 97 21.00 -1.49 -24.79
CA ASP A 97 20.88 -2.92 -24.52
C ASP A 97 19.58 -3.55 -25.06
N LEU A 98 18.78 -2.82 -25.85
CA LEU A 98 17.56 -3.35 -26.45
C LEU A 98 17.84 -4.27 -27.65
N SER A 99 17.11 -5.38 -27.71
CA SER A 99 17.03 -6.20 -28.92
C SER A 99 16.42 -5.42 -30.09
N PRO A 100 16.63 -5.84 -31.36
CA PRO A 100 16.02 -5.18 -32.52
C PRO A 100 14.50 -5.06 -32.42
N ARG A 101 13.84 -6.11 -31.88
CA ARG A 101 12.38 -6.14 -31.70
C ARG A 101 11.91 -5.14 -30.64
N GLN A 102 12.55 -5.11 -29.48
CA GLN A 102 12.26 -4.13 -28.42
C GLN A 102 12.48 -2.70 -28.90
N ARG A 103 13.58 -2.45 -29.61
CA ARG A 103 13.90 -1.11 -30.14
C ARG A 103 12.88 -0.65 -31.18
N ALA A 104 12.45 -1.54 -32.07
CA ALA A 104 11.41 -1.22 -33.06
C ALA A 104 10.08 -0.87 -32.38
N ASN A 105 9.66 -1.68 -31.40
CA ASN A 105 8.42 -1.45 -30.65
C ASN A 105 8.49 -0.15 -29.82
N ALA A 106 9.61 0.13 -29.15
CA ALA A 106 9.80 1.35 -28.37
C ALA A 106 9.78 2.62 -29.24
N ARG A 107 10.42 2.58 -30.42
CA ARG A 107 10.35 3.69 -31.39
C ARG A 107 8.94 3.92 -31.91
N LEU A 108 8.20 2.82 -32.17
CA LEU A 108 6.81 2.91 -32.58
C LEU A 108 5.96 3.53 -31.47
N ALA A 109 6.10 3.08 -30.23
CA ALA A 109 5.39 3.65 -29.08
C ALA A 109 5.69 5.15 -28.89
N ALA A 110 6.97 5.56 -29.02
CA ALA A 110 7.37 6.97 -28.97
C ALA A 110 6.71 7.80 -30.08
N LEU A 111 6.71 7.29 -31.32
CA LEU A 111 6.05 7.92 -32.46
C LEU A 111 4.52 8.04 -32.25
N GLU A 112 3.88 6.97 -31.80
CA GLU A 112 2.43 6.95 -31.57
C GLU A 112 2.01 7.87 -30.42
N PHE A 113 2.80 7.91 -29.35
CA PHE A 113 2.63 8.88 -28.27
C PHE A 113 2.74 10.30 -28.83
N ALA A 114 3.82 10.61 -29.57
CA ALA A 114 4.08 11.93 -30.15
C ALA A 114 2.94 12.40 -31.07
N GLN A 115 2.36 11.48 -31.86
CA GLN A 115 1.22 11.74 -32.75
C GLN A 115 -0.15 11.78 -32.03
N GLY A 116 -0.20 11.33 -30.77
CA GLY A 116 -1.43 11.22 -30.01
C GLY A 116 -2.38 10.15 -30.56
N ARG A 117 -1.85 9.00 -31.02
CA ARG A 117 -2.70 7.91 -31.52
C ARG A 117 -3.45 7.23 -30.37
N HIS A 118 -4.77 7.09 -30.51
CA HIS A 118 -5.61 6.45 -29.49
C HIS A 118 -5.65 4.92 -29.64
N GLU A 119 -5.63 4.42 -30.88
CA GLU A 119 -5.41 3.00 -31.18
C GLU A 119 -3.92 2.77 -31.44
N ALA A 120 -3.27 2.05 -30.54
CA ALA A 120 -1.84 1.79 -30.59
C ALA A 120 -1.57 0.50 -31.38
N THR A 121 -0.65 0.59 -32.33
CA THR A 121 -0.10 -0.58 -33.02
C THR A 121 1.17 -1.08 -32.34
N ALA A 122 1.86 -0.22 -31.58
CA ALA A 122 2.87 -0.67 -30.63
C ALA A 122 2.22 -1.54 -29.54
N THR A 123 2.93 -2.58 -29.13
CA THR A 123 2.57 -3.38 -27.94
C THR A 123 3.13 -2.72 -26.67
N PRO A 124 2.56 -2.98 -25.48
CA PRO A 124 3.06 -2.41 -24.23
C PRO A 124 4.56 -2.64 -24.05
N LEU A 125 5.28 -1.61 -23.60
CA LEU A 125 6.72 -1.74 -23.28
C LEU A 125 6.94 -2.32 -21.88
N ARG A 126 5.99 -2.16 -20.96
CA ARG A 126 6.03 -2.75 -19.63
C ARG A 126 4.71 -3.41 -19.30
N ILE A 127 4.76 -4.62 -18.76
CA ILE A 127 3.56 -5.38 -18.40
C ILE A 127 3.64 -5.75 -16.92
N TYR A 128 2.67 -5.32 -16.13
CA TYR A 128 2.54 -5.66 -14.72
C TYR A 128 1.40 -6.64 -14.53
N LEU A 129 1.71 -7.80 -13.97
CA LEU A 129 0.75 -8.86 -13.70
C LEU A 129 0.62 -9.05 -12.19
N ASN A 130 -0.48 -8.55 -11.61
CA ASN A 130 -0.88 -8.86 -10.25
C ASN A 130 -1.68 -10.16 -10.23
N PHE A 131 -0.99 -11.25 -9.86
CA PHE A 131 -1.53 -12.61 -9.92
C PHE A 131 -2.52 -12.97 -8.82
N GLY A 132 -2.85 -12.07 -7.89
CA GLY A 132 -3.73 -12.35 -6.75
C GLY A 132 -3.06 -12.08 -5.40
N PHE A 133 -3.83 -12.10 -4.33
CA PHE A 133 -3.37 -11.73 -2.97
C PHE A 133 -2.86 -12.88 -2.11
N ARG A 134 -2.76 -14.10 -2.67
CA ARG A 134 -2.16 -15.24 -1.98
C ARG A 134 -0.69 -14.93 -1.65
N CYS A 135 -0.35 -15.00 -0.36
CA CYS A 135 0.96 -14.66 0.17
C CYS A 135 1.29 -15.56 1.36
N ASN A 136 2.57 -15.85 1.58
CA ASN A 136 3.06 -16.65 2.70
C ASN A 136 3.28 -15.84 4.00
N LEU A 137 3.15 -14.50 3.96
CA LEU A 137 3.31 -13.61 5.12
C LEU A 137 2.00 -12.87 5.43
N THR A 138 1.76 -12.41 6.65
CA THR A 138 0.60 -11.60 7.06
C THR A 138 1.02 -10.23 7.61
N CYS A 139 1.82 -9.50 6.83
CA CYS A 139 2.44 -8.24 7.25
C CYS A 139 1.41 -7.26 7.83
N ALA A 140 1.78 -6.58 8.92
CA ALA A 140 0.86 -5.79 9.73
C ALA A 140 0.20 -4.62 8.96
N HIS A 141 0.92 -4.01 8.02
CA HIS A 141 0.44 -2.90 7.19
C HIS A 141 -0.14 -3.33 5.83
N CYS A 142 -0.24 -4.64 5.55
CA CYS A 142 -0.58 -5.10 4.20
C CYS A 142 -2.09 -5.08 3.94
N MET A 143 -2.53 -4.13 3.12
CA MET A 143 -3.94 -3.98 2.70
C MET A 143 -4.55 -5.23 2.08
N GLN A 144 -3.72 -6.12 1.53
CA GLN A 144 -4.17 -7.32 0.87
C GLN A 144 -4.62 -8.39 1.88
N VAL A 145 -4.13 -8.37 3.13
CA VAL A 145 -4.40 -9.41 4.14
C VAL A 145 -5.90 -9.60 4.35
N ALA A 146 -6.63 -8.49 4.52
CA ALA A 146 -8.07 -8.53 4.77
C ALA A 146 -8.88 -8.97 3.52
N ARG A 147 -8.30 -8.87 2.32
CA ARG A 147 -8.89 -9.25 1.01
C ARG A 147 -8.40 -10.59 0.47
N ARG A 148 -7.63 -11.37 1.24
CA ARG A 148 -7.14 -12.67 0.75
C ARG A 148 -8.29 -13.64 0.64
N ARG A 149 -8.52 -14.12 -0.57
CA ARG A 149 -9.40 -15.25 -0.85
C ARG A 149 -8.54 -16.41 -1.34
N LYS A 150 -8.78 -17.61 -0.82
CA LYS A 150 -8.04 -18.81 -1.26
C LYS A 150 -8.50 -19.20 -2.66
N ASP A 151 -7.53 -19.31 -3.58
CA ASP A 151 -7.69 -19.83 -4.95
C ASP A 151 -8.65 -19.06 -5.87
N GLU A 152 -9.17 -17.91 -5.43
CA GLU A 152 -9.98 -16.98 -6.24
C GLU A 152 -9.10 -15.88 -6.88
N ASP A 153 -9.53 -15.37 -8.03
CA ASP A 153 -8.99 -14.19 -8.73
C ASP A 153 -7.47 -14.21 -9.00
N GLN A 154 -7.00 -15.26 -9.70
CA GLN A 154 -5.62 -15.34 -10.19
C GLN A 154 -5.54 -15.12 -11.69
N ILE A 155 -4.47 -14.43 -12.12
CA ILE A 155 -4.08 -14.42 -13.54
C ILE A 155 -3.71 -15.86 -13.94
N THR A 156 -4.34 -16.38 -14.99
CA THR A 156 -4.07 -17.73 -15.48
C THR A 156 -2.85 -17.76 -16.40
N TYR A 157 -2.14 -18.89 -16.40
CA TYR A 157 -1.04 -19.10 -17.36
C TYR A 157 -1.54 -19.02 -18.80
N ASP A 158 -2.71 -19.57 -19.10
CA ASP A 158 -3.24 -19.63 -20.46
C ASP A 158 -3.49 -18.25 -21.04
N LEU A 159 -3.93 -17.28 -20.23
CA LEU A 159 -4.02 -15.88 -20.66
C LEU A 159 -2.66 -15.33 -21.09
N VAL A 160 -1.64 -15.46 -20.23
CA VAL A 160 -0.29 -14.96 -20.53
C VAL A 160 0.32 -15.68 -21.73
N ARG A 161 0.05 -16.98 -21.87
CA ARG A 161 0.54 -17.81 -22.98
C ARG A 161 0.02 -17.36 -24.34
N ARG A 162 -1.12 -16.66 -24.39
CA ARG A 162 -1.65 -16.08 -25.64
C ARG A 162 -0.89 -14.85 -26.10
N TRP A 163 -0.30 -14.12 -25.17
CA TRP A 163 0.51 -12.93 -25.45
C TRP A 163 1.96 -13.28 -25.73
N TRP A 164 2.33 -14.55 -25.59
CA TRP A 164 3.72 -15.02 -25.63
C TRP A 164 4.46 -14.62 -26.90
N ASN A 165 3.79 -14.57 -28.05
CA ASN A 165 4.44 -14.16 -29.28
C ASN A 165 4.77 -12.66 -29.28
N ASP A 166 4.08 -11.84 -28.50
CA ASP A 166 4.25 -10.38 -28.42
C ASP A 166 5.20 -9.96 -27.30
N LEU A 167 5.29 -10.74 -26.20
CA LEU A 167 6.13 -10.45 -25.04
C LEU A 167 7.60 -10.12 -25.38
N PRO A 168 8.27 -10.72 -26.39
CA PRO A 168 9.65 -10.37 -26.74
C PRO A 168 9.84 -8.93 -27.23
N ALA A 169 8.75 -8.21 -27.55
CA ALA A 169 8.77 -6.78 -27.87
C ALA A 169 8.71 -5.87 -26.63
N ALA A 170 8.34 -6.41 -25.47
CA ALA A 170 8.31 -5.69 -24.21
C ALA A 170 9.73 -5.51 -23.64
N LEU A 171 9.92 -4.43 -22.88
CA LEU A 171 11.15 -4.16 -22.14
C LEU A 171 11.17 -4.92 -20.81
N ASP A 172 10.01 -4.97 -20.14
CA ASP A 172 9.87 -5.55 -18.81
C ASP A 172 8.54 -6.31 -18.64
N LEU A 173 8.63 -7.47 -17.99
CA LEU A 173 7.50 -8.17 -17.41
C LEU A 173 7.66 -8.20 -15.89
N THR A 174 6.77 -7.52 -15.17
CA THR A 174 6.76 -7.46 -13.70
C THR A 174 5.72 -8.42 -13.14
N LEU A 175 6.16 -9.34 -12.28
CA LEU A 175 5.27 -10.20 -11.49
C LEU A 175 5.10 -9.58 -10.09
N ILE A 176 3.85 -9.29 -9.72
CA ILE A 176 3.45 -8.71 -8.44
C ILE A 176 2.23 -9.47 -7.88
N GLY A 177 1.84 -9.15 -6.65
CA GLY A 177 0.58 -9.54 -6.03
C GLY A 177 0.76 -9.68 -4.53
N GLY A 178 0.26 -10.78 -3.97
CA GLY A 178 0.59 -11.25 -2.63
C GLY A 178 2.06 -11.62 -2.54
N GLU A 179 2.39 -12.87 -2.83
CA GLU A 179 3.78 -13.27 -3.07
C GLU A 179 3.85 -14.03 -4.40
N PRO A 180 4.44 -13.45 -5.47
CA PRO A 180 4.46 -14.11 -6.78
C PRO A 180 5.17 -15.48 -6.73
N LEU A 181 6.13 -15.69 -5.83
CA LEU A 181 6.79 -16.99 -5.66
C LEU A 181 5.98 -18.02 -4.84
N ALA A 182 4.80 -17.63 -4.34
CA ALA A 182 3.84 -18.47 -3.62
C ALA A 182 2.54 -18.73 -4.41
N VAL A 183 2.33 -18.04 -5.53
CA VAL A 183 1.16 -18.19 -6.41
C VAL A 183 1.48 -19.20 -7.52
N PRO A 184 0.77 -20.35 -7.61
CA PRO A 184 1.11 -21.40 -8.57
C PRO A 184 1.13 -20.95 -10.04
N SER A 185 0.16 -20.13 -10.47
CA SER A 185 0.11 -19.63 -11.85
C SER A 185 1.26 -18.66 -12.15
N ALA A 186 1.61 -17.79 -11.21
CA ALA A 186 2.76 -16.89 -11.33
C ALA A 186 4.08 -17.67 -11.43
N VAL A 187 4.27 -18.69 -10.59
CA VAL A 187 5.45 -19.59 -10.64
C VAL A 187 5.51 -20.34 -11.96
N ARG A 188 4.37 -20.77 -12.52
CA ARG A 188 4.32 -21.40 -13.84
C ARG A 188 4.75 -20.42 -14.93
N VAL A 189 4.16 -19.22 -14.98
CA VAL A 189 4.57 -18.16 -15.92
C VAL A 189 6.06 -17.87 -15.81
N LEU A 190 6.58 -17.71 -14.59
CA LEU A 190 8.00 -17.47 -14.32
C LEU A 190 8.90 -18.57 -14.93
N ARG A 191 8.57 -19.85 -14.69
CA ARG A 191 9.38 -20.97 -15.19
C ARG A 191 9.38 -21.06 -16.71
N GLU A 192 8.20 -20.98 -17.32
CA GLU A 192 8.06 -21.03 -18.78
C GLU A 192 8.74 -19.82 -19.44
N PHE A 193 8.62 -18.63 -18.84
CA PHE A 193 9.23 -17.41 -19.34
C PHE A 193 10.75 -17.46 -19.29
N ILE A 194 11.32 -18.05 -18.24
CA ILE A 194 12.77 -18.21 -18.13
C ILE A 194 13.29 -19.30 -19.08
N ALA A 195 12.52 -20.37 -19.30
CA ALA A 195 12.91 -21.48 -20.16
C ALA A 195 12.91 -21.13 -21.65
N ASP A 196 12.15 -20.11 -22.08
CA ASP A 196 12.05 -19.70 -23.48
C ASP A 196 13.17 -18.72 -23.88
N PRO A 197 14.07 -19.10 -24.81
CA PRO A 197 15.13 -18.20 -25.30
C PRO A 197 14.60 -16.91 -25.94
N ALA A 198 13.38 -16.90 -26.49
CA ALA A 198 12.76 -15.70 -27.05
C ALA A 198 12.53 -14.60 -25.99
N MET A 199 12.41 -15.00 -24.71
CA MET A 199 12.23 -14.09 -23.58
C MET A 199 13.55 -13.61 -22.99
N ALA A 200 14.70 -14.13 -23.42
CA ALA A 200 16.01 -13.74 -22.89
C ALA A 200 16.23 -12.21 -22.84
N PRO A 201 15.87 -11.42 -23.88
CA PRO A 201 16.05 -9.97 -23.88
C PRO A 201 15.11 -9.19 -22.94
N VAL A 202 13.96 -9.76 -22.59
CA VAL A 202 12.94 -9.09 -21.76
C VAL A 202 13.36 -9.15 -20.30
N ARG A 203 13.37 -8.03 -19.58
CA ARG A 203 13.66 -8.04 -18.15
C ARG A 203 12.49 -8.69 -17.40
N LEU A 204 12.81 -9.64 -16.53
CA LEU A 204 11.84 -10.17 -15.57
C LEU A 204 12.01 -9.39 -14.27
N THR A 205 10.97 -8.73 -13.79
CA THR A 205 10.99 -8.02 -12.50
C THR A 205 10.11 -8.76 -11.50
N LEU A 206 10.67 -9.04 -10.32
CA LEU A 206 9.99 -9.69 -9.21
C LEU A 206 9.78 -8.69 -8.08
N MET A 207 8.52 -8.32 -7.84
CA MET A 207 8.11 -7.61 -6.63
C MET A 207 7.71 -8.64 -5.58
N THR A 208 8.62 -8.94 -4.66
CA THR A 208 8.55 -10.10 -3.75
C THR A 208 8.88 -9.71 -2.32
N ASN A 209 8.39 -10.46 -1.34
CA ASN A 209 8.86 -10.37 0.04
C ASN A 209 10.23 -11.06 0.25
N GLY A 210 10.76 -11.75 -0.77
CA GLY A 210 12.10 -12.31 -0.78
C GLY A 210 12.28 -13.64 -0.03
N THR A 211 11.32 -14.05 0.80
CA THR A 211 11.47 -15.22 1.69
C THR A 211 11.50 -16.56 0.95
N LEU A 212 10.96 -16.63 -0.26
CA LEU A 212 10.91 -17.85 -1.07
C LEU A 212 11.96 -17.93 -2.18
N VAL A 213 12.85 -16.93 -2.28
CA VAL A 213 13.83 -16.85 -3.38
C VAL A 213 14.73 -18.10 -3.43
N HIS A 214 15.25 -18.58 -2.30
CA HIS A 214 16.07 -19.80 -2.25
C HIS A 214 15.41 -21.02 -2.93
N LYS A 215 14.08 -21.15 -2.84
CA LYS A 215 13.34 -22.29 -3.42
C LYS A 215 13.30 -22.25 -4.95
N HIS A 216 13.49 -21.07 -5.53
CA HIS A 216 13.43 -20.84 -6.98
C HIS A 216 14.78 -20.43 -7.57
N MET A 217 15.82 -20.26 -6.75
CA MET A 217 17.13 -19.74 -7.18
C MET A 217 17.71 -20.51 -8.36
N ARG A 218 17.58 -21.84 -8.40
CA ARG A 218 18.04 -22.66 -9.53
C ARG A 218 17.42 -22.23 -10.86
N THR A 219 16.11 -21.98 -10.88
CA THR A 219 15.41 -21.49 -12.06
C THR A 219 15.78 -20.03 -12.34
N LEU A 220 15.84 -19.18 -11.31
CA LEU A 220 16.17 -17.77 -11.48
C LEU A 220 17.55 -17.59 -12.11
N LEU A 221 18.51 -18.45 -11.76
CA LEU A 221 19.85 -18.49 -12.36
C LEU A 221 19.83 -18.68 -13.87
N ASP A 222 18.79 -19.22 -14.49
CA ASP A 222 18.75 -19.35 -15.96
C ASP A 222 18.40 -18.01 -16.65
N LYS A 223 17.89 -17.02 -15.88
CA LYS A 223 17.54 -15.71 -16.42
C LYS A 223 18.72 -14.75 -16.44
N GLU A 224 19.04 -14.19 -17.60
CA GLU A 224 20.11 -13.20 -17.73
C GLU A 224 19.74 -11.83 -17.13
N ARG A 225 18.54 -11.34 -17.45
CA ARG A 225 18.05 -10.02 -17.02
C ARG A 225 16.92 -10.16 -15.99
N LEU A 226 17.29 -10.11 -14.72
CA LEU A 226 16.37 -10.25 -13.58
C LEU A 226 16.48 -9.02 -12.67
N SER A 227 15.35 -8.55 -12.18
CA SER A 227 15.31 -7.42 -11.25
C SER A 227 14.50 -7.79 -10.02
N PHE A 228 15.10 -7.61 -8.85
CA PHE A 228 14.47 -7.86 -7.57
C PHE A 228 14.09 -6.53 -6.92
N ALA A 229 12.79 -6.35 -6.67
CA ALA A 229 12.26 -5.32 -5.79
C ALA A 229 11.74 -6.01 -4.51
N ILE A 230 12.57 -6.06 -3.47
CA ILE A 230 12.32 -6.85 -2.26
C ILE A 230 11.70 -5.98 -1.17
N SER A 231 10.58 -6.43 -0.63
CA SER A 231 9.84 -5.70 0.41
C SER A 231 10.41 -6.00 1.81
N ILE A 232 11.01 -5.00 2.46
CA ILE A 232 11.66 -5.11 3.76
C ILE A 232 11.62 -3.75 4.48
N ASP A 233 10.87 -3.67 5.59
CA ASP A 233 10.66 -2.39 6.30
C ASP A 233 11.53 -2.22 7.55
N SER A 234 12.29 -3.26 7.93
CA SER A 234 13.17 -3.26 9.10
C SER A 234 14.14 -4.45 9.00
N VAL A 235 15.05 -4.58 9.96
CA VAL A 235 15.93 -5.74 10.15
C VAL A 235 15.63 -6.45 11.48
N GLY A 236 16.11 -7.68 11.65
CA GLY A 236 16.03 -8.43 12.91
C GLY A 236 14.60 -8.58 13.44
N ALA A 237 14.42 -8.36 14.75
CA ALA A 237 13.11 -8.45 15.39
C ALA A 237 12.08 -7.45 14.83
N GLY A 238 12.50 -6.26 14.40
CA GLY A 238 11.62 -5.29 13.78
C GLY A 238 11.08 -5.78 12.43
N TYR A 239 11.89 -6.50 11.65
CA TYR A 239 11.42 -7.16 10.43
C TYR A 239 10.31 -8.15 10.76
N GLU A 240 10.53 -9.04 11.73
CA GLU A 240 9.60 -10.12 12.07
C GLU A 240 8.29 -9.60 12.68
N THR A 241 8.35 -8.47 13.37
CA THR A 241 7.18 -7.77 13.92
C THR A 241 6.32 -7.17 12.80
N ILE A 242 6.93 -6.48 11.84
CA ILE A 242 6.20 -5.83 10.74
C ILE A 242 5.74 -6.87 9.71
N ARG A 243 6.64 -7.76 9.27
CA ARG A 243 6.44 -8.78 8.23
C ARG A 243 6.09 -10.13 8.86
N ARG A 244 4.99 -10.16 9.62
CA ARG A 244 4.53 -11.33 10.40
C ARG A 244 4.54 -12.63 9.58
N GLY A 245 5.14 -13.67 10.16
CA GLY A 245 5.38 -14.96 9.51
C GLY A 245 6.69 -15.03 8.71
N GLY A 246 7.44 -13.92 8.62
CA GLY A 246 8.76 -13.87 8.03
C GLY A 246 9.83 -14.24 9.06
N ASP A 247 10.94 -14.77 8.56
CA ASP A 247 12.15 -15.07 9.33
C ASP A 247 13.27 -14.18 8.80
N TRP A 248 13.86 -13.35 9.67
CA TRP A 248 14.89 -12.40 9.27
C TRP A 248 16.13 -13.10 8.70
N THR A 249 16.52 -14.23 9.28
CA THR A 249 17.69 -15.00 8.83
C THR A 249 17.47 -15.52 7.42
N VAL A 250 16.29 -16.07 7.13
CA VAL A 250 15.95 -16.55 5.78
C VAL A 250 15.97 -15.41 4.76
N LEU A 251 15.37 -14.26 5.07
CA LEU A 251 15.37 -13.11 4.15
C LEU A 251 16.80 -12.59 3.92
N ARG A 252 17.55 -12.37 5.00
CA ARG A 252 18.94 -11.92 4.96
C ARG A 252 19.76 -12.83 4.07
N ASP A 253 19.71 -14.14 4.29
CA ASP A 253 20.51 -15.09 3.53
C ASP A 253 20.13 -15.11 2.05
N ASN A 254 18.85 -14.94 1.71
CA ASN A 254 18.40 -14.77 0.33
C ASN A 254 18.96 -13.49 -0.30
N LEU A 255 18.91 -12.35 0.40
CA LEU A 255 19.47 -11.08 -0.08
C LEU A 255 20.98 -11.19 -0.37
N LEU A 256 21.72 -11.81 0.56
CA LEU A 256 23.17 -12.03 0.39
C LEU A 256 23.48 -13.01 -0.74
N ALA A 257 22.67 -14.05 -0.93
CA ALA A 257 22.81 -14.99 -2.04
C ALA A 257 22.56 -14.31 -3.39
N ILE A 258 21.53 -13.46 -3.51
CA ILE A 258 21.30 -12.66 -4.71
C ILE A 258 22.50 -11.75 -4.96
N ARG A 259 22.95 -10.98 -3.96
CA ARG A 259 24.07 -10.04 -4.13
C ARG A 259 25.37 -10.75 -4.55
N ARG A 260 25.67 -11.89 -3.93
CA ARG A 260 26.81 -12.73 -4.30
C ARG A 260 26.71 -13.19 -5.75
N THR A 261 25.53 -13.65 -6.16
CA THR A 261 25.26 -14.11 -7.53
C THR A 261 25.45 -12.98 -8.55
N MET A 262 24.95 -11.77 -8.25
CA MET A 262 25.15 -10.59 -9.09
C MET A 262 26.64 -10.31 -9.34
N ARG A 263 27.45 -10.35 -8.27
CA ARG A 263 28.89 -10.10 -8.34
C ARG A 263 29.68 -11.18 -9.07
N GLN A 264 29.24 -12.43 -8.99
CA GLN A 264 30.00 -13.58 -9.51
C GLN A 264 29.65 -13.95 -10.95
N SER A 265 28.36 -13.96 -11.30
CA SER A 265 27.90 -14.58 -12.55
C SER A 265 26.73 -13.86 -13.22
N ARG A 266 26.09 -12.88 -12.55
CA ARG A 266 24.89 -12.22 -13.07
C ARG A 266 24.96 -10.69 -12.97
N PRO A 267 25.88 -10.03 -13.69
CA PRO A 267 26.07 -8.57 -13.61
C PRO A 267 24.87 -7.76 -14.11
N HIS A 268 23.98 -8.35 -14.93
CA HIS A 268 22.78 -7.70 -15.46
C HIS A 268 21.56 -7.81 -14.52
N TRP A 269 21.72 -8.49 -13.38
CA TRP A 269 20.71 -8.50 -12.34
C TRP A 269 20.69 -7.16 -11.59
N THR A 270 19.52 -6.75 -11.12
CA THR A 270 19.40 -5.62 -10.19
C THR A 270 18.72 -6.07 -8.90
N LEU A 271 19.09 -5.43 -7.80
CA LEU A 271 18.54 -5.70 -6.48
C LEU A 271 18.32 -4.37 -5.76
N ALA A 272 17.07 -4.12 -5.40
CA ALA A 272 16.71 -3.03 -4.52
C ALA A 272 15.67 -3.49 -3.50
N THR A 273 15.67 -2.83 -2.35
CA THR A 273 14.70 -3.02 -1.28
C THR A 273 13.76 -1.81 -1.20
N ASN A 274 12.56 -2.04 -0.65
CA ASN A 274 11.58 -1.00 -0.38
C ASN A 274 11.10 -1.13 1.06
N ALA A 275 11.12 -0.01 1.80
CA ALA A 275 10.68 0.08 3.19
C ALA A 275 9.60 1.13 3.36
N HIS A 276 8.54 0.83 4.11
CA HIS A 276 7.71 1.88 4.69
C HIS A 276 8.37 2.51 5.90
N ILE A 277 8.37 3.85 5.99
CA ILE A 277 8.71 4.54 7.23
C ILE A 277 7.59 4.31 8.24
N SER A 278 7.91 3.61 9.32
CA SER A 278 6.98 3.26 10.39
C SER A 278 7.58 3.46 11.78
N ARG A 279 6.72 3.53 12.80
CA ARG A 279 7.12 3.61 14.20
C ARG A 279 8.08 2.48 14.58
N THR A 280 7.73 1.23 14.26
CA THR A 280 8.56 0.06 14.54
C THR A 280 9.85 0.07 13.72
N GLY A 281 9.81 0.51 12.45
CA GLY A 281 11.00 0.60 11.59
C GLY A 281 12.03 1.59 12.12
N ILE A 282 11.59 2.72 12.69
CA ILE A 282 12.48 3.74 13.27
C ILE A 282 13.35 3.19 14.39
N LEU A 283 12.82 2.26 15.21
CA LEU A 283 13.58 1.61 16.28
C LEU A 283 14.82 0.84 15.76
N HIS A 284 14.86 0.49 14.48
CA HIS A 284 15.95 -0.26 13.87
C HIS A 284 16.61 0.47 12.69
N LEU A 285 16.33 1.77 12.52
CA LEU A 285 16.71 2.50 11.30
C LEU A 285 18.23 2.56 11.07
N ALA A 286 19.02 2.75 12.13
CA ALA A 286 20.48 2.75 12.03
C ALA A 286 21.03 1.36 11.62
N ASP A 287 20.52 0.28 12.22
CA ASP A 287 20.91 -1.10 11.85
C ASP A 287 20.46 -1.45 10.43
N TYR A 288 19.30 -0.96 10.02
CA TYR A 288 18.81 -1.07 8.66
C TYR A 288 19.77 -0.39 7.67
N ALA A 289 20.21 0.84 7.96
CA ALA A 289 21.17 1.56 7.12
C ALA A 289 22.51 0.81 7.03
N ARG A 290 23.06 0.36 8.17
CA ARG A 290 24.30 -0.44 8.20
C ARG A 290 24.18 -1.69 7.34
N PHE A 291 23.09 -2.45 7.51
CA PHE A 291 22.86 -3.67 6.73
C PHE A 291 22.88 -3.41 5.21
N HIS A 292 22.26 -2.32 4.74
CA HIS A 292 22.22 -1.99 3.31
C HIS A 292 23.57 -1.51 2.78
N VAL A 293 24.31 -0.72 3.56
CA VAL A 293 25.65 -0.26 3.22
C VAL A 293 26.63 -1.42 3.17
N ASP A 294 26.72 -2.21 4.25
CA ASP A 294 27.68 -3.32 4.41
C ASP A 294 27.52 -4.38 3.31
N ASN A 295 26.29 -4.60 2.87
CA ASN A 295 25.96 -5.61 1.87
C ASN A 295 25.76 -5.03 0.46
N ASP A 296 25.93 -3.71 0.31
CA ASP A 296 25.85 -3.02 -0.97
C ASP A 296 24.51 -3.27 -1.70
N ILE A 297 23.41 -3.07 -0.97
CA ILE A 297 22.03 -3.29 -1.42
C ILE A 297 21.33 -1.93 -1.45
N ALA A 298 20.78 -1.54 -2.61
CA ALA A 298 20.01 -0.30 -2.74
C ALA A 298 18.68 -0.39 -1.96
N THR A 299 18.22 0.72 -1.39
CA THR A 299 16.94 0.80 -0.67
C THR A 299 16.20 2.09 -1.02
N TYR A 300 14.88 2.07 -0.91
CA TYR A 300 13.99 3.22 -1.09
C TYR A 300 12.98 3.28 0.04
N PHE A 301 12.68 4.48 0.52
CA PHE A 301 11.72 4.68 1.60
C PHE A 301 10.38 5.17 1.04
N HIS A 302 9.29 4.70 1.63
CA HIS A 302 7.94 5.03 1.22
C HIS A 302 7.14 5.44 2.45
N GLN A 303 6.22 6.39 2.28
CA GLN A 303 5.23 6.66 3.31
C GLN A 303 4.27 5.48 3.47
N LEU A 304 3.80 5.24 4.69
CA LEU A 304 2.75 4.27 4.92
C LEU A 304 1.43 4.84 4.37
N TRP A 305 0.86 4.14 3.41
CA TRP A 305 -0.40 4.52 2.81
C TRP A 305 -1.56 3.96 3.62
N ARG A 306 -2.52 4.82 3.94
CA ARG A 306 -3.78 4.39 4.53
C ARG A 306 -4.65 3.74 3.47
N PHE A 307 -4.86 2.45 3.62
CA PHE A 307 -5.87 1.71 2.86
C PHE A 307 -6.96 1.21 3.80
N ARG A 308 -8.12 0.92 3.23
CA ARG A 308 -9.17 0.28 4.00
C ARG A 308 -8.75 -1.14 4.41
N GLY A 309 -9.12 -1.56 5.61
CA GLY A 309 -8.78 -2.87 6.18
C GLY A 309 -7.43 -2.93 6.92
N VAL A 310 -6.69 -1.81 7.00
CA VAL A 310 -5.41 -1.68 7.73
C VAL A 310 -5.34 -0.41 8.57
N GLU A 311 -6.47 0.24 8.82
CA GLU A 311 -6.54 1.51 9.56
C GLU A 311 -5.94 1.39 10.95
N GLU A 312 -6.13 0.25 11.62
CA GLU A 312 -5.54 0.01 12.92
C GLU A 312 -4.01 0.07 12.88
N ASN A 313 -3.39 -0.57 11.88
CA ASN A 313 -1.95 -0.52 11.72
C ASN A 313 -1.50 0.89 11.31
N ASP A 314 -2.25 1.57 10.45
CA ASP A 314 -2.00 2.98 10.13
C ASP A 314 -1.91 3.82 11.42
N TYR A 315 -2.84 3.68 12.34
CA TYR A 315 -2.83 4.40 13.62
C TYR A 315 -1.65 4.07 14.55
N ARG A 316 -1.08 2.88 14.44
CA ARG A 316 0.02 2.41 15.31
C ARG A 316 1.39 2.67 14.73
N GLU A 317 1.49 2.75 13.41
CA GLU A 317 2.76 2.71 12.70
C GLU A 317 3.03 3.95 11.84
N ASN A 318 1.99 4.70 11.42
CA ASN A 318 2.16 5.81 10.49
C ASN A 318 2.61 7.11 11.18
N VAL A 319 3.91 7.20 11.49
CA VAL A 319 4.50 8.38 12.15
C VAL A 319 4.36 9.68 11.33
N LEU A 320 4.21 9.59 10.00
CA LEU A 320 4.01 10.75 9.14
C LEU A 320 2.57 11.28 9.18
N ALA A 321 1.60 10.42 9.49
CA ALA A 321 0.24 10.85 9.79
C ALA A 321 0.04 11.22 11.26
N TYR A 322 0.79 10.58 12.16
CA TYR A 322 0.61 10.64 13.62
C TYR A 322 1.95 10.85 14.34
N ALA A 323 2.46 12.08 14.34
CA ALA A 323 3.78 12.40 14.93
C ALA A 323 3.89 12.07 16.43
N HIS A 324 2.79 12.04 17.18
CA HIS A 324 2.77 11.66 18.59
C HIS A 324 3.23 10.21 18.85
N LEU A 325 3.22 9.34 17.83
CA LEU A 325 3.75 7.99 17.93
C LEU A 325 5.26 7.96 18.27
N LEU A 326 5.95 9.09 18.06
CA LEU A 326 7.36 9.29 18.40
C LEU A 326 7.58 9.71 19.85
N ASP A 327 6.54 10.09 20.60
CA ASP A 327 6.67 10.53 22.01
C ASP A 327 7.29 9.44 22.89
N ASP A 328 7.05 8.16 22.55
CA ASP A 328 7.62 7.00 23.25
C ASP A 328 9.02 6.60 22.75
N ILE A 329 9.56 7.26 21.73
CA ILE A 329 10.87 6.96 21.13
C ILE A 329 11.78 8.15 21.37
N ALA A 330 12.23 8.33 22.62
CA ALA A 330 12.98 9.52 23.04
C ALA A 330 14.20 9.86 22.16
N ASP A 331 14.83 8.86 21.56
CA ASP A 331 16.04 8.97 20.74
C ASP A 331 15.77 8.92 19.22
N TRP A 332 14.52 9.08 18.77
CA TRP A 332 14.17 8.93 17.34
C TRP A 332 15.00 9.85 16.43
N ARG A 333 15.28 11.09 16.84
CA ARG A 333 16.13 12.04 16.08
C ARG A 333 17.55 11.52 15.89
N GLN A 334 18.12 10.95 16.95
CA GLN A 334 19.45 10.36 16.92
C GLN A 334 19.48 9.17 15.96
N ARG A 335 18.45 8.31 15.98
CA ARG A 335 18.35 7.15 15.07
C ARG A 335 18.33 7.57 13.60
N PHE A 336 17.59 8.63 13.26
CA PHE A 336 17.61 9.21 11.92
C PHE A 336 18.99 9.79 11.58
N HIS A 337 19.58 10.59 12.47
CA HIS A 337 20.89 11.19 12.23
C HIS A 337 22.00 10.14 12.04
N GLU A 338 21.97 9.06 12.81
CA GLU A 338 22.88 7.92 12.64
C GLU A 338 22.70 7.27 11.26
N ALA A 339 21.46 6.97 10.86
CA ALA A 339 21.17 6.37 9.55
C ALA A 339 21.55 7.30 8.37
N GLU A 340 21.25 8.59 8.49
CA GLU A 340 21.67 9.63 7.53
C GLU A 340 23.19 9.63 7.36
N THR A 341 23.93 9.62 8.48
CA THR A 341 25.40 9.60 8.50
C THR A 341 25.95 8.33 7.85
N ILE A 342 25.41 7.17 8.21
CA ILE A 342 25.81 5.87 7.63
C ILE A 342 25.66 5.88 6.10
N PHE A 343 24.54 6.40 5.58
CA PHE A 343 24.34 6.50 4.13
C PHE A 343 25.26 7.55 3.49
N ALA A 344 25.41 8.72 4.11
CA ALA A 344 26.25 9.79 3.60
C ALA A 344 27.73 9.38 3.50
N ASP A 345 28.28 8.77 4.56
CA ASP A 345 29.66 8.28 4.62
C ASP A 345 29.93 7.20 3.58
N ALA A 346 28.91 6.40 3.24
CA ALA A 346 28.96 5.40 2.19
C ALA A 346 28.73 5.96 0.76
N GLY A 347 28.60 7.29 0.60
CA GLY A 347 28.34 7.94 -0.68
C GLY A 347 26.91 7.77 -1.22
N ARG A 348 25.97 7.30 -0.40
CA ARG A 348 24.55 7.10 -0.76
C ARG A 348 23.73 8.35 -0.45
N VAL A 349 24.13 9.46 -1.06
CA VAL A 349 23.60 10.81 -0.79
C VAL A 349 22.08 10.89 -0.90
N ALA A 350 21.49 10.28 -1.94
CA ALA A 350 20.04 10.29 -2.12
C ALA A 350 19.27 9.64 -0.96
N ASN A 351 19.79 8.56 -0.37
CA ASN A 351 19.17 7.92 0.79
C ASN A 351 19.28 8.78 2.05
N ALA A 352 20.42 9.46 2.23
CA ALA A 352 20.59 10.38 3.35
C ALA A 352 19.65 11.60 3.24
N GLU A 353 19.53 12.18 2.04
CA GLU A 353 18.64 13.32 1.78
C GLU A 353 17.15 12.96 1.95
N GLU A 354 16.74 11.77 1.50
CA GLU A 354 15.40 11.24 1.69
C GLU A 354 15.05 11.12 3.19
N LEU A 355 15.93 10.50 4.00
CA LEU A 355 15.73 10.39 5.44
C LEU A 355 15.76 11.75 6.16
N ALA A 356 16.65 12.66 5.75
CA ALA A 356 16.68 14.01 6.31
C ALA A 356 15.37 14.77 6.05
N THR A 357 14.79 14.61 4.85
CA THR A 357 13.48 15.19 4.49
C THR A 357 12.36 14.62 5.36
N VAL A 358 12.35 13.30 5.57
CA VAL A 358 11.40 12.64 6.48
C VAL A 358 11.56 13.16 7.91
N ARG A 359 12.78 13.24 8.44
CA ARG A 359 13.04 13.75 9.79
C ARG A 359 12.56 15.19 9.96
N GLN A 360 12.89 16.08 9.04
CA GLN A 360 12.45 17.49 9.08
C GLN A 360 10.92 17.62 9.05
N THR A 361 10.26 16.76 8.27
CA THR A 361 8.79 16.67 8.25
C THR A 361 8.25 16.29 9.62
N LEU A 362 8.81 15.24 10.25
CA LEU A 362 8.41 14.79 11.59
C LEU A 362 8.69 15.85 12.68
N GLU A 363 9.82 16.56 12.62
CA GLU A 363 10.14 17.66 13.54
C GLU A 363 9.12 18.82 13.42
N THR A 364 8.69 19.12 12.19
CA THR A 364 7.66 20.11 11.93
C THR A 364 6.32 19.66 12.50
N LEU A 365 5.92 18.40 12.23
CA LEU A 365 4.68 17.84 12.73
C LEU A 365 4.66 17.79 14.27
N GLU A 366 5.76 17.42 14.94
CA GLU A 366 5.86 17.41 16.41
C GLU A 366 5.66 18.83 16.98
N ARG A 367 6.29 19.86 16.38
CA ARG A 367 6.14 21.26 16.83
C ARG A 367 4.71 21.78 16.70
N THR A 368 4.01 21.36 15.66
CA THR A 368 2.62 21.78 15.39
C THR A 368 1.59 20.88 16.08
N SER A 369 2.00 19.73 16.59
CA SER A 369 1.12 18.79 17.28
C SER A 369 0.99 19.18 18.76
N PRO A 370 -0.23 19.44 19.26
CA PRO A 370 -0.43 19.79 20.65
C PRO A 370 -0.05 18.61 21.57
N ARG A 371 0.99 18.81 22.41
CA ARG A 371 1.41 17.84 23.43
C ARG A 371 0.27 17.54 24.41
N ARG A 372 0.13 16.26 24.77
CA ARG A 372 -0.98 15.75 25.60
C ARG A 372 -0.72 15.90 27.09
N ARG A 373 -1.78 16.14 27.85
CA ARG A 373 -1.88 15.90 29.29
C ARG A 373 -3.18 15.15 29.58
N HIS A 374 -3.11 14.22 30.52
CA HIS A 374 -4.28 13.56 31.09
C HIS A 374 -4.89 14.49 32.15
N ASP A 375 -6.16 14.85 32.01
CA ASP A 375 -7.13 15.01 33.11
C ASP A 375 -8.51 15.50 32.60
N GLN A 376 -9.55 15.07 33.33
CA GLN A 376 -11.00 15.35 33.24
C GLN A 376 -11.71 15.04 31.91
N GLU A 377 -12.15 13.78 31.79
CA GLU A 377 -13.12 13.31 30.78
C GLU A 377 -14.56 13.54 31.27
N SER A 378 -15.41 14.11 30.42
CA SER A 378 -16.86 14.21 30.63
C SER A 378 -17.58 13.36 29.59
N PRO A 379 -18.55 12.51 29.95
CA PRO A 379 -19.23 11.64 28.99
C PRO A 379 -20.05 12.45 27.98
N VAL A 380 -19.96 12.09 26.70
CA VAL A 380 -20.76 12.61 25.58
C VAL A 380 -21.83 11.59 25.19
N ALA A 381 -21.42 10.33 24.99
CA ALA A 381 -22.32 9.26 24.61
C ALA A 381 -21.79 7.91 25.12
N SER A 382 -22.68 6.96 25.36
CA SER A 382 -22.34 5.59 25.75
C SER A 382 -23.36 4.63 25.19
N PHE A 383 -22.90 3.64 24.44
CA PHE A 383 -23.70 2.63 23.77
C PHE A 383 -23.21 1.25 24.22
N ALA A 384 -24.12 0.36 24.61
CA ALA A 384 -23.79 -1.01 24.97
C ALA A 384 -24.97 -1.95 24.72
N GLY A 385 -24.68 -3.23 24.48
CA GLY A 385 -25.71 -4.26 24.26
C GLY A 385 -26.69 -3.89 23.13
N ALA A 386 -27.99 -4.10 23.34
CA ALA A 386 -29.02 -3.84 22.33
C ALA A 386 -29.03 -2.37 21.85
N ALA A 387 -28.80 -1.41 22.75
CA ALA A 387 -28.76 0.01 22.41
C ALA A 387 -27.61 0.37 21.46
N LEU A 388 -26.52 -0.40 21.47
CA LEU A 388 -25.47 -0.26 20.46
C LEU A 388 -25.94 -0.82 19.13
N GLY A 389 -26.58 -1.99 19.11
CA GLY A 389 -27.15 -2.56 17.88
C GLY A 389 -28.14 -1.62 17.18
N ASP A 390 -29.05 -1.01 17.95
CA ASP A 390 -30.07 -0.09 17.42
C ASP A 390 -29.48 1.22 16.87
N ALA A 391 -28.34 1.65 17.39
CA ALA A 391 -27.67 2.89 16.99
C ALA A 391 -26.74 2.71 15.78
N LEU A 392 -26.41 1.47 15.41
CA LEU A 392 -25.49 1.19 14.31
C LEU A 392 -26.19 1.23 12.95
N VAL A 393 -25.56 1.92 12.01
CA VAL A 393 -26.00 2.00 10.62
C VAL A 393 -25.02 1.22 9.74
N ALA A 394 -25.50 0.14 9.14
CA ALA A 394 -24.71 -0.66 8.20
C ALA A 394 -24.34 0.16 6.95
N HIS A 395 -23.13 -0.02 6.41
CA HIS A 395 -22.64 0.66 5.23
C HIS A 395 -21.86 -0.27 4.29
N GLY A 396 -21.68 0.19 3.04
CA GLY A 396 -20.93 -0.50 1.99
C GLY A 396 -21.80 -0.77 0.76
N PRO A 397 -21.21 -1.28 -0.34
CA PRO A 397 -21.96 -1.60 -1.57
C PRO A 397 -23.11 -2.59 -1.34
N HIS A 398 -22.94 -3.47 -0.36
CA HIS A 398 -23.97 -4.36 0.20
C HIS A 398 -23.84 -4.31 1.72
N PRO A 399 -24.62 -3.47 2.42
CA PRO A 399 -24.53 -3.33 3.86
C PRO A 399 -24.75 -4.69 4.56
N PRO A 400 -23.89 -5.08 5.50
CA PRO A 400 -23.97 -6.39 6.13
C PRO A 400 -25.16 -6.46 7.09
N ALA A 401 -25.73 -7.66 7.24
CA ALA A 401 -26.73 -7.92 8.26
C ALA A 401 -26.05 -8.08 9.63
N LEU A 402 -26.59 -7.42 10.65
CA LEU A 402 -26.12 -7.58 12.02
C LEU A 402 -26.74 -8.83 12.64
N GLU A 403 -25.89 -9.69 13.19
CA GLU A 403 -26.28 -10.94 13.81
C GLU A 403 -25.87 -10.98 15.29
N GLN A 404 -26.81 -11.37 16.15
CA GLN A 404 -26.54 -11.64 17.55
C GLN A 404 -25.98 -13.05 17.70
N ALA A 405 -24.68 -13.17 17.97
CA ALA A 405 -24.02 -14.42 18.31
C ALA A 405 -23.92 -14.60 19.84
N ALA A 406 -23.52 -15.80 20.27
CA ALA A 406 -23.23 -16.08 21.68
C ALA A 406 -22.06 -15.25 22.23
N SER A 407 -21.12 -14.88 21.35
CA SER A 407 -19.97 -14.02 21.62
C SER A 407 -20.32 -12.53 21.62
N GLY A 408 -21.48 -12.11 21.12
CA GLY A 408 -21.87 -10.71 21.00
C GLY A 408 -22.43 -10.36 19.64
N LEU A 409 -22.63 -9.07 19.39
CA LEU A 409 -23.09 -8.59 18.09
C LEU A 409 -21.96 -8.74 17.06
N SER A 410 -22.31 -9.19 15.86
CA SER A 410 -21.33 -9.49 14.82
C SER A 410 -21.92 -9.32 13.43
N PHE A 411 -21.08 -9.38 12.42
CA PHE A 411 -21.51 -9.43 11.04
C PHE A 411 -20.53 -10.20 10.18
N ASP A 412 -21.07 -10.87 9.17
CA ASP A 412 -20.27 -11.44 8.07
C ASP A 412 -20.18 -10.39 6.95
N CYS A 413 -19.10 -10.41 6.18
CA CYS A 413 -18.93 -9.49 5.06
C CYS A 413 -18.40 -10.21 3.83
N ALA A 414 -18.81 -9.73 2.65
CA ALA A 414 -18.25 -10.15 1.37
C ALA A 414 -17.02 -9.31 0.99
N ASP A 415 -16.84 -8.16 1.65
CA ASP A 415 -15.81 -7.18 1.37
C ASP A 415 -15.40 -6.42 2.65
N ILE A 416 -14.13 -6.09 2.77
CA ILE A 416 -13.56 -5.22 3.81
C ILE A 416 -14.10 -3.78 3.78
N PHE A 417 -14.71 -3.37 2.66
CA PHE A 417 -15.42 -2.08 2.54
C PHE A 417 -16.81 -2.09 3.21
N GLN A 418 -17.25 -3.23 3.74
CA GLN A 418 -18.49 -3.34 4.51
C GLN A 418 -18.23 -3.16 6.01
N GLY A 419 -19.26 -2.69 6.71
CA GLY A 419 -19.19 -2.46 8.14
C GLY A 419 -20.39 -1.70 8.65
N CYS A 420 -20.24 -1.10 9.82
CA CYS A 420 -21.25 -0.25 10.44
C CYS A 420 -20.63 1.06 10.89
N HIS A 421 -21.47 2.07 11.07
CA HIS A 421 -21.04 3.31 11.68
C HIS A 421 -22.06 3.78 12.71
N LEU A 422 -21.58 4.59 13.63
CA LEU A 422 -22.35 5.27 14.64
C LEU A 422 -22.08 6.77 14.48
N ASP A 423 -23.14 7.54 14.28
CA ASP A 423 -23.07 9.01 14.26
C ASP A 423 -23.51 9.56 15.60
N VAL A 424 -22.60 10.29 16.26
CA VAL A 424 -22.87 10.96 17.52
C VAL A 424 -22.97 12.46 17.26
N PRO A 425 -24.16 13.07 17.43
CA PRO A 425 -24.32 14.51 17.31
C PRO A 425 -23.41 15.24 18.28
N LEU A 426 -22.83 16.34 17.81
CA LEU A 426 -21.95 17.20 18.59
C LEU A 426 -22.64 18.55 18.82
N ASP A 427 -22.45 19.12 20.02
CA ASP A 427 -22.93 20.46 20.34
C ASP A 427 -21.99 21.55 19.80
N ALA A 428 -22.39 22.81 19.95
CA ALA A 428 -21.61 23.95 19.47
C ALA A 428 -20.24 24.09 20.17
N GLU A 429 -20.07 23.53 21.37
CA GLU A 429 -18.81 23.54 22.12
C GLU A 429 -17.79 22.54 21.56
N ALA A 430 -18.21 21.65 20.67
CA ALA A 430 -17.39 20.60 20.09
C ALA A 430 -16.15 21.11 19.36
N ALA A 431 -16.18 22.32 18.79
CA ALA A 431 -15.03 22.91 18.11
C ALA A 431 -13.82 23.15 19.04
N SER A 432 -14.04 23.14 20.35
CA SER A 432 -13.05 23.54 21.36
C SER A 432 -12.53 22.39 22.23
N ALA A 433 -13.03 21.16 22.04
CA ALA A 433 -12.70 20.02 22.89
C ALA A 433 -12.11 18.83 22.13
N ASP A 434 -11.29 18.04 22.82
CA ASP A 434 -10.88 16.73 22.34
C ASP A 434 -12.01 15.71 22.60
N PHE A 435 -12.10 14.69 21.76
CA PHE A 435 -13.04 13.57 21.91
C PHE A 435 -12.28 12.27 22.12
N VAL A 436 -12.65 11.49 23.12
CA VAL A 436 -12.10 10.16 23.38
C VAL A 436 -13.16 9.13 23.02
N ILE A 437 -12.90 8.26 22.03
CA ILE A 437 -13.74 7.11 21.69
C ILE A 437 -13.11 5.88 22.32
N ARG A 438 -13.83 5.16 23.17
CA ARG A 438 -13.40 3.94 23.84
C ARG A 438 -14.33 2.79 23.47
N ALA A 439 -13.81 1.82 22.73
CA ALA A 439 -14.54 0.61 22.34
C ALA A 439 -14.00 -0.61 23.10
N GLN A 440 -14.89 -1.44 23.63
CA GLN A 440 -14.53 -2.61 24.46
C GLN A 440 -15.15 -3.89 23.92
N TRP A 441 -14.35 -4.95 23.87
CA TRP A 441 -14.77 -6.31 23.55
C TRP A 441 -14.37 -7.23 24.70
N ARG A 442 -15.33 -7.87 25.36
CA ARG A 442 -15.18 -8.72 26.53
C ARG A 442 -15.15 -10.19 26.14
N ALA A 443 -14.43 -11.01 26.90
CA ALA A 443 -14.34 -12.45 26.63
C ALA A 443 -13.94 -12.76 25.16
N LEU A 444 -13.05 -11.95 24.58
CA LEU A 444 -12.42 -12.25 23.30
C LEU A 444 -11.56 -13.50 23.49
N THR A 445 -12.02 -14.59 22.87
CA THR A 445 -11.21 -15.81 22.76
C THR A 445 -10.41 -15.70 21.47
N ASP A 446 -9.12 -16.03 21.53
CA ASP A 446 -8.30 -16.15 20.33
C ASP A 446 -8.79 -17.38 19.56
N ASN A 447 -9.75 -17.17 18.65
CA ASN A 447 -10.34 -18.21 17.84
C ASN A 447 -10.22 -17.84 16.36
N ARG A 448 -10.03 -18.84 15.50
CA ARG A 448 -9.79 -18.63 14.06
C ARG A 448 -11.06 -18.21 13.30
N THR A 449 -12.22 -18.23 13.95
CA THR A 449 -13.54 -18.05 13.34
C THR A 449 -14.09 -16.63 13.48
N GLU A 450 -13.62 -15.89 14.48
CA GLU A 450 -14.15 -14.57 14.83
C GLU A 450 -13.00 -13.59 15.08
N MET A 451 -13.15 -12.33 14.65
CA MET A 451 -12.18 -11.27 14.87
C MET A 451 -12.87 -9.96 15.28
N PRO A 452 -12.29 -9.18 16.20
CA PRO A 452 -12.82 -7.85 16.49
C PRO A 452 -12.75 -6.96 15.25
N CYS A 453 -13.82 -6.21 14.98
CA CYS A 453 -13.85 -5.27 13.87
C CYS A 453 -12.81 -4.15 14.05
N ILE A 454 -12.49 -3.45 12.96
CA ILE A 454 -11.57 -2.33 12.96
C ILE A 454 -12.32 -1.08 13.44
N LEU A 455 -11.80 -0.45 14.51
CA LEU A 455 -12.26 0.86 14.98
C LEU A 455 -11.54 1.96 14.20
N ALA A 456 -12.29 2.85 13.57
CA ALA A 456 -11.76 4.01 12.87
C ALA A 456 -12.68 5.24 13.08
N SER A 457 -12.17 6.43 12.78
CA SER A 457 -12.98 7.65 12.73
C SER A 457 -13.43 7.92 11.30
N GLY A 458 -14.72 8.18 11.11
CA GLY A 458 -15.27 8.67 9.85
C GLY A 458 -15.13 10.19 9.77
N GLY A 459 -14.78 10.73 8.59
CA GLY A 459 -14.75 12.18 8.38
C GLY A 459 -13.47 12.89 8.83
N HIS A 460 -12.29 12.30 8.58
CA HIS A 460 -10.97 12.92 8.82
C HIS A 460 -10.77 14.32 8.21
N SER A 461 -11.66 14.75 7.31
CA SER A 461 -11.72 16.15 6.87
C SER A 461 -12.00 17.14 8.01
N TYR A 462 -12.57 16.69 9.13
CA TYR A 462 -12.95 17.54 10.26
C TYR A 462 -12.19 17.28 11.57
N PHE A 463 -11.49 16.15 11.70
CA PHE A 463 -10.78 15.79 12.93
C PHE A 463 -9.35 15.30 12.68
N HIS A 464 -8.42 15.74 13.54
CA HIS A 464 -7.09 15.16 13.72
C HIS A 464 -7.15 14.01 14.73
N LEU A 465 -6.49 12.89 14.44
CA LEU A 465 -6.24 11.87 15.45
C LEU A 465 -5.07 12.31 16.33
N LEU A 466 -5.37 12.53 17.61
CA LEU A 466 -4.37 12.82 18.61
C LEU A 466 -3.78 11.56 19.21
N ASP A 467 -4.57 10.51 19.50
CA ASP A 467 -4.14 9.24 20.12
C ASP A 467 -4.83 8.01 19.55
N TRP A 468 -4.14 6.88 19.65
CA TRP A 468 -4.72 5.55 19.54
C TRP A 468 -4.03 4.59 20.51
N ARG A 469 -4.81 3.84 21.31
CA ARG A 469 -4.31 2.84 22.24
C ARG A 469 -5.11 1.55 22.16
N GLU A 470 -4.42 0.44 22.42
CA GLU A 470 -5.03 -0.88 22.56
C GLU A 470 -4.48 -1.56 23.81
N THR A 471 -5.38 -2.05 24.66
CA THR A 471 -5.05 -2.87 25.83
C THR A 471 -5.85 -4.15 25.79
N ASN A 472 -5.24 -5.25 26.26
CA ASN A 472 -5.91 -6.54 26.37
C ASN A 472 -5.67 -7.12 27.76
N ASP A 473 -6.68 -6.98 28.63
CA ASP A 473 -6.61 -7.40 30.02
C ASP A 473 -7.59 -8.55 30.25
N ASN A 474 -7.07 -9.76 30.49
CA ASN A 474 -7.85 -10.96 30.80
C ASN A 474 -8.98 -11.25 29.78
N GLY A 475 -8.70 -11.08 28.48
CA GLY A 475 -9.67 -11.29 27.40
C GLY A 475 -10.65 -10.14 27.21
N CYS A 476 -10.41 -8.98 27.83
CA CYS A 476 -11.10 -7.73 27.53
C CYS A 476 -10.18 -6.84 26.67
N LEU A 477 -10.46 -6.77 25.37
CA LEU A 477 -9.79 -5.85 24.45
C LEU A 477 -10.44 -4.47 24.55
N THR A 478 -9.66 -3.44 24.82
CA THR A 478 -10.09 -2.03 24.78
C THR A 478 -9.29 -1.29 23.72
N LYS A 479 -9.99 -0.65 22.79
CA LYS A 479 -9.39 0.29 21.82
C LYS A 479 -9.85 1.70 22.15
N GLU A 480 -8.92 2.63 22.28
CA GLU A 480 -9.20 4.03 22.58
C GLU A 480 -8.62 4.93 21.48
N MET A 481 -9.39 5.91 21.02
CA MET A 481 -8.98 6.93 20.05
C MET A 481 -9.24 8.31 20.61
N VAL A 482 -8.27 9.22 20.50
CA VAL A 482 -8.48 10.62 20.87
C VAL A 482 -8.45 11.49 19.63
N LEU A 483 -9.48 12.29 19.40
CA LEU A 483 -9.68 13.13 18.22
C LEU A 483 -9.77 14.61 18.60
N ARG A 484 -9.22 15.49 17.76
CA ARG A 484 -9.33 16.95 17.89
C ARG A 484 -9.96 17.55 16.64
N PRO A 485 -10.98 18.41 16.76
CA PRO A 485 -11.49 19.17 15.63
C PRO A 485 -10.38 19.95 14.94
N ARG A 486 -10.38 19.92 13.60
CA ARG A 486 -9.45 20.66 12.76
C ARG A 486 -9.74 22.15 12.82
N ALA A 487 -8.73 22.96 13.18
CA ALA A 487 -8.87 24.42 13.19
C ALA A 487 -9.04 25.02 11.78
N ASP A 488 -8.57 24.29 10.75
CA ASP A 488 -8.65 24.67 9.34
C ASP A 488 -9.87 24.08 8.62
N ALA A 489 -10.78 23.42 9.34
CA ALA A 489 -12.03 22.95 8.76
C ALA A 489 -12.91 24.14 8.33
N PRO A 490 -13.59 24.08 7.17
CA PRO A 490 -14.42 25.18 6.66
C PRO A 490 -15.62 25.50 7.56
N GLN A 491 -16.03 24.57 8.41
CA GLN A 491 -17.06 24.74 9.43
C GLN A 491 -16.81 23.79 10.61
N PRO A 492 -17.29 24.11 11.82
CA PRO A 492 -17.16 23.22 12.97
C PRO A 492 -17.93 21.90 12.73
N PRO A 493 -17.41 20.76 13.23
CA PRO A 493 -18.08 19.48 13.07
C PRO A 493 -19.37 19.43 13.88
N THR A 494 -20.47 19.00 13.25
CA THR A 494 -21.79 18.84 13.87
C THR A 494 -22.07 17.41 14.34
N PHE A 495 -21.23 16.45 13.95
CA PHE A 495 -21.30 15.06 14.40
C PHE A 495 -19.91 14.43 14.41
N LEU A 496 -19.77 13.39 15.22
CA LEU A 496 -18.62 12.50 15.25
C LEU A 496 -19.06 11.14 14.71
N ARG A 497 -18.46 10.70 13.61
CA ARG A 497 -18.70 9.35 13.06
C ARG A 497 -17.67 8.37 13.57
N VAL A 498 -18.13 7.32 14.24
CA VAL A 498 -17.33 6.15 14.62
C VAL A 498 -17.57 5.06 13.58
N MET A 499 -16.52 4.61 12.90
CA MET A 499 -16.56 3.57 11.88
C MET A 499 -16.11 2.25 12.49
N LEU A 500 -16.88 1.19 12.23
CA LEU A 500 -16.63 -0.19 12.63
C LEU A 500 -16.55 -1.04 11.36
N SER A 501 -15.35 -1.14 10.78
CA SER A 501 -15.14 -1.81 9.49
C SER A 501 -14.76 -3.28 9.67
N ALA A 502 -15.06 -4.10 8.68
CA ALA A 502 -14.62 -5.50 8.68
C ALA A 502 -13.09 -5.61 8.76
N ALA A 503 -12.62 -6.53 9.61
CA ALA A 503 -11.22 -6.92 9.72
C ALA A 503 -10.85 -8.03 8.72
N ALA A 504 -11.81 -8.90 8.34
CA ALA A 504 -11.60 -9.98 7.38
C ALA A 504 -12.91 -10.44 6.72
N VAL A 505 -12.84 -10.86 5.45
CA VAL A 505 -13.98 -11.37 4.66
C VAL A 505 -14.37 -12.82 5.02
N GLU A 506 -13.39 -13.67 5.34
CA GLU A 506 -13.62 -15.09 5.63
C GLU A 506 -13.85 -15.38 7.13
N ARG A 507 -14.08 -14.35 7.95
CA ARG A 507 -14.28 -14.48 9.40
C ARG A 507 -15.42 -13.60 9.85
N ARG A 508 -16.06 -14.02 10.93
CA ARG A 508 -17.09 -13.23 11.59
C ARG A 508 -16.46 -12.00 12.26
N ASN A 509 -16.97 -10.82 11.94
CA ASN A 509 -16.46 -9.56 12.47
C ASN A 509 -17.27 -9.17 13.70
N ARG A 510 -16.66 -9.32 14.88
CA ARG A 510 -17.26 -9.01 16.17
C ARG A 510 -17.26 -7.52 16.43
N LEU A 511 -18.45 -6.97 16.68
CA LEU A 511 -18.63 -5.58 17.11
C LEU A 511 -18.29 -5.45 18.60
N PRO A 512 -17.88 -4.26 19.07
CA PRO A 512 -17.62 -4.04 20.48
C PRO A 512 -18.90 -4.26 21.30
N ASP A 513 -18.76 -4.73 22.54
CA ASP A 513 -19.90 -4.84 23.46
C ASP A 513 -20.32 -3.47 24.02
N ARG A 514 -19.40 -2.49 23.96
CA ARG A 514 -19.57 -1.14 24.45
C ARG A 514 -18.73 -0.13 23.64
N ILE A 515 -19.31 1.02 23.33
CA ILE A 515 -18.62 2.21 22.83
C ILE A 515 -18.99 3.39 23.72
N GLU A 516 -17.98 4.05 24.28
CA GLU A 516 -18.12 5.26 25.07
C GLU A 516 -17.38 6.40 24.38
N ILE A 517 -17.99 7.58 24.38
CA ILE A 517 -17.40 8.80 23.85
C ILE A 517 -17.35 9.82 24.98
N PHE A 518 -16.16 10.38 25.20
CA PHE A 518 -15.93 11.41 26.20
C PHE A 518 -15.46 12.70 25.52
N ARG A 519 -15.84 13.83 26.11
CA ARG A 519 -15.26 15.14 25.86
C ARG A 519 -14.12 15.34 26.85
N ARG A 520 -12.98 15.80 26.36
CA ARG A 520 -11.84 16.20 27.18
C ARG A 520 -11.50 17.65 26.87
N MET A 521 -11.68 18.53 27.86
CA MET A 521 -11.38 19.94 27.68
C MET A 521 -9.85 20.14 27.57
N PRO A 522 -9.37 20.99 26.65
CA PRO A 522 -7.96 21.36 26.65
C PRO A 522 -7.68 22.10 27.96
N THR A 523 -6.73 21.63 28.76
CA THR A 523 -6.33 22.36 29.96
C THR A 523 -5.81 23.75 29.55
N ARG A 524 -6.44 24.82 30.05
CA ARG A 524 -5.87 26.18 29.94
C ARG A 524 -4.44 26.10 30.48
N SER A 525 -3.45 26.43 29.67
CA SER A 525 -2.11 26.73 30.18
C SER A 525 -2.29 27.83 31.23
N THR A 526 -2.00 27.53 32.49
CA THR A 526 -1.76 28.58 33.48
C THR A 526 -0.71 29.51 32.88
N PRO A 527 -0.94 30.83 32.82
CA PRO A 527 0.12 31.74 32.43
C PRO A 527 1.24 31.56 33.45
N SER A 528 2.43 31.19 32.98
CA SER A 528 3.64 31.26 33.77
C SER A 528 3.70 32.66 34.37
N GLY A 529 3.79 32.72 35.70
CA GLY A 529 3.72 33.95 36.48
C GLY A 529 4.69 35.03 35.98
N ALA A 530 4.25 36.27 36.24
CA ALA A 530 4.96 37.52 36.03
C ALA A 530 6.38 37.53 36.63
#